data_AF-A0A543DN11-F1
#
_entry.id   AF-A0A543DN11-F1
#
_cell.length_a   1.000
_cell.length_b   1.000
_cell.length_c   1.000
_cell.angle_alpha   90.00
_cell.angle_beta   90.00
_cell.angle_gamma   90.00
#
_symmetry.space_group_name_H-M   'P 1'
#
loop_
_entity.id
_entity.type
_entity.pdbx_description
1 polymer ?
#
loop_
_entity_poly.entity_id
_entity_poly.type
_entity_poly.pdbx_seq_one_letter_code
_entity_poly.pdbx_strand_id
1 'polypeptide(L)'
;MLRKIVLILAGVAAMFLVTGVAAADPGTYEVSDEWALTYVDGRPTVVPRMEDDTVEVRCHGGDQMANWKANDDELVGGSWPRTDGTGIFVQPRFTGETEILRITVACERG
;
A
#
# COMPACT_ATOMS: atom_id res chain seq x y z
N MET A 1 8.82 -61.79 -22.36
CA MET A 1 10.19 -61.42 -22.79
C MET A 1 10.27 -59.92 -22.88
N LEU A 2 11.21 -59.32 -22.15
CA LEU A 2 11.53 -57.89 -22.17
C LEU A 2 12.58 -57.62 -23.27
N ARG A 3 12.41 -56.59 -24.11
CA ARG A 3 13.54 -55.91 -24.78
C ARG A 3 13.19 -54.55 -25.40
N LYS A 4 13.83 -53.52 -24.82
CA LYS A 4 14.44 -52.30 -25.42
C LYS A 4 13.56 -51.14 -25.92
N ILE A 5 13.42 -50.14 -25.05
CA ILE A 5 13.81 -48.71 -25.17
C ILE A 5 13.71 -48.05 -26.56
N VAL A 6 12.90 -46.97 -26.64
CA VAL A 6 13.33 -45.63 -27.11
C VAL A 6 12.56 -44.57 -26.31
N LEU A 7 13.30 -43.73 -25.58
CA LEU A 7 12.83 -42.47 -25.00
C LEU A 7 12.61 -41.45 -26.12
N ILE A 8 11.43 -40.81 -26.15
CA ILE A 8 11.28 -39.51 -26.82
C ILE A 8 10.69 -38.55 -25.79
N LEU A 9 11.58 -37.79 -25.16
CA LEU A 9 11.28 -36.53 -24.49
C LEU A 9 10.89 -35.53 -25.58
N ALA A 10 9.59 -35.35 -25.81
CA ALA A 10 9.08 -34.16 -26.48
C ALA A 10 8.60 -33.20 -25.39
N GLY A 11 9.54 -32.45 -24.81
CA GLY A 11 9.24 -31.35 -23.93
C GLY A 11 8.55 -30.24 -24.73
N VAL A 12 7.24 -30.12 -24.57
CA VAL A 12 6.56 -28.85 -24.85
C VAL A 12 6.54 -28.11 -23.52
N ALA A 13 7.56 -27.27 -23.32
CA ALA A 13 7.54 -26.27 -22.27
C ALA A 13 6.29 -25.42 -22.48
N ALA A 14 5.28 -25.64 -21.64
CA ALA A 14 4.09 -24.82 -21.58
C ALA A 14 4.54 -23.40 -21.20
N MET A 15 4.59 -22.55 -22.22
CA MET A 15 4.47 -21.08 -22.22
C MET A 15 4.42 -20.43 -20.83
N PHE A 16 5.57 -20.31 -20.18
CA PHE A 16 5.78 -19.38 -19.07
C PHE A 16 6.22 -18.02 -19.62
N LEU A 17 5.33 -17.29 -20.30
CA LEU A 17 5.55 -15.88 -20.60
C LEU A 17 4.21 -15.16 -20.75
N VAL A 18 3.39 -15.13 -19.70
CA VAL A 18 2.60 -13.92 -19.48
C VAL A 18 3.58 -12.94 -18.88
N THR A 19 4.24 -12.18 -19.75
CA THR A 19 4.86 -10.91 -19.39
C THR A 19 3.74 -10.05 -18.85
N GLY A 20 3.49 -10.13 -17.55
CA GLY A 20 2.76 -9.13 -16.80
C GLY A 20 3.57 -7.85 -16.83
N VAL A 21 3.63 -7.19 -17.99
CA VAL A 21 3.81 -5.76 -18.03
C VAL A 21 2.54 -5.25 -17.38
N ALA A 22 2.59 -5.01 -16.07
CA ALA A 22 1.65 -4.11 -15.45
C ALA A 22 1.77 -2.82 -16.27
N ALA A 23 0.79 -2.58 -17.13
CA ALA A 23 0.69 -1.31 -17.81
C ALA A 23 0.63 -0.29 -16.67
N ALA A 24 1.70 0.48 -16.50
CA ALA A 24 1.64 1.68 -15.68
C ALA A 24 0.58 2.53 -16.35
N ASP A 25 -0.62 2.55 -15.77
CA ASP A 25 -1.71 3.34 -16.29
C ASP A 25 -1.23 4.80 -16.20
N PRO A 26 -0.97 5.47 -17.34
CA PRO A 26 -0.39 6.82 -17.30
C PRO A 26 -1.33 7.82 -16.59
N GLY A 27 -2.59 7.43 -16.35
CA GLY A 27 -3.55 8.19 -15.56
C GLY A 27 -3.39 8.07 -14.04
N THR A 28 -2.66 7.08 -13.51
CA THR A 28 -2.57 6.87 -12.05
C THR A 28 -1.14 6.91 -11.50
N TYR A 29 -1.01 7.20 -10.21
CA TYR A 29 0.22 7.10 -9.44
C TYR A 29 -0.08 6.87 -7.95
N GLU A 30 0.93 6.46 -7.18
CA GLU A 30 0.79 6.29 -5.73
C GLU A 30 1.61 7.35 -4.98
N VAL A 31 1.05 7.86 -3.89
CA VAL A 31 1.75 8.67 -2.87
C VAL A 31 1.75 7.88 -1.57
N SER A 32 2.88 7.82 -0.87
CA SER A 32 2.97 7.11 0.40
C SER A 32 3.82 7.87 1.40
N ASP A 33 3.34 7.92 2.64
CA ASP A 33 4.03 8.47 3.80
C ASP A 33 3.99 7.50 4.97
N GLU A 34 4.90 7.71 5.93
CA GLU A 34 5.08 6.85 7.10
C GLU A 34 5.14 7.63 8.41
N TRP A 35 4.62 6.99 9.45
CA TRP A 35 4.66 7.45 10.83
C TRP A 35 5.08 6.31 11.75
N ALA A 36 6.03 6.59 12.63
CA ALA A 36 6.33 5.75 13.77
C ALA A 36 5.26 5.98 14.85
N LEU A 37 4.56 4.91 15.22
CA LEU A 37 3.70 4.83 16.39
C LEU A 37 4.56 4.28 17.52
N THR A 38 4.99 5.14 18.44
CA THR A 38 5.95 4.76 19.50
C THR A 38 5.54 5.31 20.86
N TYR A 39 6.35 5.05 21.89
CA TYR A 39 6.12 5.48 23.25
C TYR A 39 7.31 6.26 23.77
N VAL A 40 7.13 7.55 24.03
CA VAL A 40 8.13 8.42 24.66
C VAL A 40 7.69 8.64 26.10
N ASP A 41 8.55 8.30 27.05
CA ASP A 41 8.25 8.36 28.50
C ASP A 41 6.93 7.64 28.88
N GLY A 42 6.67 6.50 28.22
CA GLY A 42 5.48 5.68 28.42
C GLY A 42 4.19 6.25 27.81
N ARG A 43 4.26 7.33 27.02
CA ARG A 43 3.11 7.96 26.39
C ARG A 43 3.08 7.69 24.87
N PRO A 44 1.92 7.29 24.30
CA PRO A 44 1.76 7.17 22.85
C PRO A 44 2.18 8.45 22.14
N THR A 45 3.05 8.31 21.14
CA THR A 45 3.63 9.41 20.37
C THR A 45 3.70 8.99 18.91
N VAL A 46 3.19 9.85 18.02
CA VAL A 46 3.25 9.67 16.56
C VAL A 46 4.39 10.55 16.01
N VAL A 47 5.27 9.98 15.19
CA VAL A 47 6.40 10.69 14.57
C VAL A 47 6.46 10.40 13.08
N PRO A 48 6.33 11.40 12.18
CA PRO A 48 6.11 12.82 12.44
C PRO A 48 4.84 13.12 13.25
N ARG A 49 4.76 14.31 13.86
CA ARG A 49 3.61 14.68 14.68
C ARG A 49 2.34 14.75 13.82
N MET A 50 1.26 14.18 14.32
CA MET A 50 -0.09 14.29 13.73
C MET A 50 -0.74 15.66 14.01
N GLU A 51 -1.69 16.04 13.15
CA GLU A 51 -2.53 17.24 13.32
C GLU A 51 -3.98 16.82 13.55
N ASP A 52 -4.66 17.44 14.52
CA ASP A 52 -6.04 17.14 14.87
C ASP A 52 -6.34 15.63 15.05
N ASP A 53 -5.43 14.95 15.77
CA ASP A 53 -5.47 13.50 16.02
C ASP A 53 -5.46 12.61 14.77
N THR A 54 -5.01 13.15 13.63
CA THR A 54 -4.93 12.44 12.35
C THR A 54 -3.62 12.68 11.61
N VAL A 55 -3.24 11.69 10.81
CA VAL A 55 -2.21 11.82 9.79
C VAL A 55 -2.86 11.93 8.42
N GLU A 56 -2.20 12.59 7.47
CA GLU A 56 -2.74 12.86 6.16
C GLU A 56 -1.80 12.40 5.06
N VAL A 57 -2.35 11.78 4.01
CA VAL A 57 -1.69 11.59 2.71
C VAL A 57 -2.55 12.19 1.62
N ARG A 58 -1.92 12.92 0.69
CA ARG A 58 -2.59 13.66 -0.38
C ARG A 58 -1.93 13.46 -1.74
N CYS A 59 -2.75 13.40 -2.77
CA CYS A 59 -2.33 13.49 -4.17
C CYS A 59 -1.72 14.86 -4.51
N HIS A 60 -0.90 14.91 -5.55
CA HIS A 60 -0.27 16.14 -6.04
C HIS A 60 -1.25 17.02 -6.82
N GLY A 61 -1.02 18.34 -6.82
CA GLY A 61 -1.64 19.25 -7.79
C GLY A 61 -3.18 19.33 -7.77
N GLY A 62 -3.87 18.74 -6.81
CA GLY A 62 -5.34 18.63 -6.79
C GLY A 62 -5.90 17.39 -7.49
N ASP A 63 -5.04 16.47 -7.92
CA ASP A 63 -5.41 15.15 -8.40
C ASP A 63 -6.29 14.41 -7.38
N GLN A 64 -7.18 13.56 -7.87
CA GLN A 64 -8.20 12.93 -7.04
C GLN A 64 -7.70 11.60 -6.49
N MET A 65 -8.04 11.31 -5.23
CA MET A 65 -7.81 10.00 -4.65
C MET A 65 -8.80 9.00 -5.25
N ALA A 66 -8.28 7.94 -5.86
CA ALA A 66 -9.07 6.81 -6.34
C ALA A 66 -9.27 5.77 -5.24
N ASN A 67 -8.21 5.47 -4.48
CA ASN A 67 -8.25 4.53 -3.37
C ASN A 67 -7.09 4.79 -2.38
N TRP A 68 -7.11 4.14 -1.22
CA TRP A 68 -6.00 4.14 -0.28
C TRP A 68 -5.86 2.78 0.43
N LYS A 69 -4.72 2.55 1.07
CA LYS A 69 -4.44 1.37 1.91
C LYS A 69 -3.48 1.74 3.04
N ALA A 70 -3.58 1.05 4.17
CA ALA A 70 -2.52 0.97 5.17
C ALA A 70 -1.64 -0.26 4.91
N ASN A 71 -0.43 -0.28 5.45
CA ASN A 71 0.38 -1.51 5.51
C ASN A 71 -0.21 -2.54 6.49
N ASP A 72 -0.91 -2.06 7.53
CA ASP A 72 -1.60 -2.88 8.52
C ASP A 72 -2.87 -2.15 8.97
N ASP A 73 -4.02 -2.78 8.79
CA ASP A 73 -5.32 -2.22 9.14
C ASP A 73 -5.55 -2.16 10.67
N GLU A 74 -4.81 -2.93 11.47
CA GLU A 74 -4.89 -2.86 12.93
C GLU A 74 -4.35 -1.53 13.49
N LEU A 75 -3.48 -0.87 12.71
CA LEU A 75 -2.92 0.45 13.03
C LEU A 75 -3.86 1.61 12.66
N VAL A 76 -5.05 1.32 12.12
CA VAL A 76 -6.06 2.31 11.74
C VAL A 76 -7.22 2.31 12.75
N GLY A 77 -7.36 3.39 13.51
CA GLY A 77 -8.47 3.61 14.43
C GLY A 77 -9.72 4.20 13.75
N GLY A 78 -9.50 5.00 12.72
CA GLY A 78 -10.53 5.63 11.91
C GLY A 78 -9.94 6.24 10.64
N SER A 79 -10.79 6.45 9.63
CA SER A 79 -10.36 7.07 8.38
C SER A 79 -11.50 7.87 7.74
N TRP A 80 -11.15 9.00 7.12
CA TRP A 80 -12.10 9.88 6.45
C TRP A 80 -11.46 10.50 5.20
N PRO A 81 -12.13 10.44 4.03
CA PRO A 81 -11.63 11.14 2.86
C PRO A 81 -11.64 12.65 3.11
N ARG A 82 -10.67 13.36 2.54
CA ARG A 82 -10.68 14.81 2.50
C ARG A 82 -11.94 15.30 1.78
N THR A 83 -12.50 16.42 2.21
CA THR A 83 -13.69 17.02 1.58
C THR A 83 -13.45 17.46 0.14
N ASP A 84 -12.20 17.71 -0.23
CA ASP A 84 -11.77 18.06 -1.60
C ASP A 84 -11.49 16.83 -2.48
N GLY A 85 -11.62 15.61 -1.95
CA GLY A 85 -11.41 14.36 -2.68
C GLY A 85 -9.94 14.00 -2.96
N THR A 86 -8.99 14.81 -2.50
CA THR A 86 -7.58 14.68 -2.91
C THR A 86 -6.74 13.75 -2.02
N GLY A 87 -7.32 13.15 -0.98
CA GLY A 87 -6.56 12.35 -0.02
C GLY A 87 -7.39 11.81 1.13
N ILE A 88 -6.69 11.33 2.15
CA ILE A 88 -7.26 10.62 3.30
C ILE A 88 -6.70 11.17 4.62
N PHE A 89 -7.57 11.34 5.61
CA PHE A 89 -7.19 11.47 7.02
C PHE A 89 -7.29 10.10 7.69
N VAL A 90 -6.26 9.73 8.46
CA VAL A 90 -6.22 8.49 9.22
C VAL A 90 -5.94 8.81 10.68
N GLN A 91 -6.80 8.33 11.58
CA GLN A 91 -6.51 8.32 13.01
C GLN A 91 -5.68 7.06 13.34
N PRO A 92 -4.43 7.19 13.79
CA PRO A 92 -3.62 6.02 14.13
C PRO A 92 -4.15 5.30 15.37
N ARG A 93 -4.04 3.98 15.38
CA ARG A 93 -4.35 3.13 16.53
C ARG A 93 -3.06 2.50 17.06
N PHE A 94 -2.84 2.64 18.35
CA PHE A 94 -1.72 2.01 19.05
C PHE A 94 -2.12 0.63 19.55
N THR A 95 -1.26 -0.36 19.31
CA THR A 95 -1.43 -1.76 19.74
C THR A 95 -0.81 -2.05 21.10
N GLY A 96 0.09 -1.17 21.57
CA GLY A 96 0.97 -1.43 22.72
C GLY A 96 2.45 -1.57 22.32
N GLU A 97 2.75 -1.70 21.03
CA GLU A 97 4.09 -1.88 20.51
C GLU A 97 4.58 -0.65 19.71
N THR A 98 5.88 -0.58 19.44
CA THR A 98 6.41 0.43 18.50
C THR A 98 6.33 -0.12 17.08
N GLU A 99 5.60 0.58 16.22
CA GLU A 99 5.26 0.12 14.88
C GLU A 99 5.35 1.25 13.86
N ILE A 100 5.35 0.89 12.58
CA ILE A 100 5.32 1.86 11.48
C ILE A 100 3.96 1.77 10.79
N LEU A 101 3.22 2.87 10.84
CA LEU A 101 2.05 3.09 10.01
C LEU A 101 2.51 3.70 8.69
N ARG A 102 2.30 2.98 7.59
CA ARG A 102 2.48 3.46 6.22
C ARG A 102 1.12 3.55 5.56
N ILE A 103 0.78 4.74 5.09
CA ILE A 103 -0.41 4.97 4.26
C ILE A 103 0.03 5.12 2.81
N THR A 104 -0.71 4.51 1.89
CA THR A 104 -0.52 4.67 0.45
C THR A 104 -1.83 5.08 -0.19
N VAL A 105 -1.83 6.16 -0.94
CA VAL A 105 -2.96 6.70 -1.70
C VAL A 105 -2.70 6.50 -3.19
N ALA A 106 -3.64 5.86 -3.88
CA ALA A 106 -3.68 5.82 -5.33
C ALA A 106 -4.41 7.06 -5.85
N CYS A 107 -3.78 7.78 -6.77
CA CYS A 107 -4.19 9.06 -7.30
C CYS A 107 -4.47 8.96 -8.80
N GLU A 108 -5.53 9.62 -9.25
CA GLU A 108 -5.88 9.81 -10.65
C GLU A 108 -5.55 11.23 -11.09
N ARG A 109 -4.81 11.35 -12.18
CA ARG A 109 -4.46 12.65 -12.81
C ARG A 109 -5.72 13.26 -13.43
N GLY A 110 -6.00 14.51 -13.06
CA GLY A 110 -7.10 15.32 -13.62
C GLY A 110 -6.75 16.05 -14.92
#